data_AF-W1W813-F1
#
_entry.id   AF-W1W813-F1
#
_cell.length_a   1.000
_cell.length_b   1.000
_cell.length_c   1.000
_cell.angle_alpha   90.00
_cell.angle_beta   90.00
_cell.angle_gamma   90.00
#
_symmetry.space_group_name_H-M   'P 1'
#
loop_
_entity.id
_entity.type
_entity.pdbx_description
1 polymer ?
#
loop_
_entity_poly.entity_id
_entity_poly.type
_entity_poly.pdbx_seq_one_letter_code
_entity_poly.pdbx_strand_id
1 'polypeptide(L)'
;MSSDNQLNYGLDMDTIDIADSVIIDVATKTLATIPGIHSLSPRFYDELVEGITHAFGQRSLPGINVKHRKGFIEINIYIKALYGYNLIELSKQLQLEIKQTLKNMLDLDHVKVDVHIEGIVKEKEPTLHGN
;
A
#
# COMPACT_ATOMS: atom_id res chain seq x y z
N MET A 1 48.42 -15.76 -17.11
CA MET A 1 48.08 -15.24 -15.77
C MET A 1 46.78 -14.46 -15.92
N SER A 2 45.67 -15.16 -15.79
CA SER A 2 44.34 -14.54 -15.69
C SER A 2 44.16 -14.16 -14.23
N SER A 3 43.84 -12.89 -13.96
CA SER A 3 43.48 -12.44 -12.62
C SER A 3 42.32 -11.46 -12.75
N ASP A 4 41.14 -12.08 -12.70
CA ASP A 4 40.02 -11.71 -11.83
C ASP A 4 39.43 -10.31 -11.96
N ASN A 5 38.42 -10.28 -12.83
CA ASN A 5 37.28 -9.39 -12.79
C ASN A 5 36.53 -9.53 -11.45
N GLN A 6 36.75 -8.61 -10.52
CA GLN A 6 35.85 -8.40 -9.38
C GLN A 6 35.14 -7.05 -9.55
N LEU A 7 34.02 -7.06 -10.27
CA LEU A 7 33.03 -6.00 -10.15
C LEU A 7 32.34 -6.20 -8.80
N ASN A 8 32.76 -5.38 -7.83
CA ASN A 8 32.19 -5.30 -6.50
C ASN A 8 30.76 -4.73 -6.60
N TYR A 9 29.75 -5.60 -6.64
CA TYR A 9 28.36 -5.20 -6.41
C TYR A 9 28.20 -4.95 -4.91
N GLY A 10 28.63 -3.77 -4.46
CA GLY A 10 28.34 -3.28 -3.12
C GLY A 10 26.83 -3.18 -2.93
N LEU A 11 26.24 -4.23 -2.36
CA LEU A 11 24.89 -4.23 -1.81
C LEU A 11 25.00 -4.13 -0.30
N ASP A 12 25.63 -3.04 0.16
CA ASP A 12 25.48 -2.60 1.55
C ASP A 12 24.18 -1.78 1.59
N MET A 13 23.06 -2.50 1.52
CA MET A 13 21.76 -1.90 1.80
C MET A 13 21.71 -1.75 3.31
N ASP A 14 21.99 -0.54 3.79
CA ASP A 14 21.81 -0.15 5.18
C ASP A 14 20.35 -0.48 5.53
N THR A 15 20.16 -1.55 6.32
CA THR A 15 18.82 -2.02 6.68
C THR A 15 18.26 -1.04 7.67
N ILE A 16 17.65 0.04 7.18
CA ILE A 16 16.85 0.93 8.02
C ILE A 16 15.70 0.07 8.57
N ASP A 17 15.77 -0.24 9.85
CA ASP A 17 14.78 -1.07 10.56
C ASP A 17 13.54 -0.22 10.88
N ILE A 18 12.75 0.06 9.84
CA ILE A 18 11.46 0.75 9.96
C ILE A 18 10.38 -0.30 10.13
N ALA A 19 9.65 -0.20 11.25
CA ALA A 19 8.50 -1.05 11.49
C ALA A 19 7.43 -0.88 10.41
N ASP A 20 6.85 -1.99 9.94
CA ASP A 20 5.78 -1.98 8.93
C ASP A 20 4.59 -1.10 9.34
N SER A 21 4.31 -1.00 10.64
CA SER A 21 3.26 -0.12 11.17
C SER A 21 3.48 1.36 10.84
N VAL A 22 4.74 1.81 10.77
CA VAL A 22 5.10 3.19 10.39
C VAL A 22 4.90 3.40 8.89
N ILE A 23 5.31 2.43 8.06
CA ILE A 23 5.08 2.45 6.60
C ILE A 23 3.57 2.51 6.32
N ILE A 24 2.78 1.69 7.01
CA ILE A 24 1.32 1.63 6.88
C ILE A 24 0.67 2.95 7.33
N ASP A 25 1.13 3.55 8.43
CA ASP A 25 0.59 4.83 8.93
C ASP A 25 0.85 5.98 7.93
N VAL A 26 2.09 6.10 7.44
CA VAL A 26 2.45 7.11 6.43
C VAL A 26 1.64 6.89 5.15
N ALA A 27 1.57 5.66 4.65
CA ALA A 27 0.80 5.33 3.46
C ALA A 27 -0.69 5.64 3.64
N THR A 28 -1.27 5.31 4.79
CA THR A 28 -2.68 5.60 5.09
C THR A 28 -2.97 7.09 5.09
N LYS A 29 -2.07 7.90 5.69
CA LYS A 29 -2.17 9.36 5.69
C LYS A 29 -2.09 9.94 4.28
N THR A 30 -1.19 9.44 3.44
CA THR A 30 -1.09 9.86 2.02
C THR A 30 -2.35 9.47 1.24
N LEU A 31 -2.90 8.27 1.44
CA LEU A 31 -4.13 7.86 0.74
C LEU A 31 -5.33 8.73 1.11
N ALA A 32 -5.39 9.21 2.36
CA ALA A 32 -6.47 10.09 2.83
C ALA A 32 -6.49 11.47 2.13
N THR A 33 -5.39 11.89 1.49
CA THR A 33 -5.33 13.16 0.76
C THR A 33 -5.70 13.03 -0.72
N ILE A 34 -5.83 11.80 -1.24
CA ILE A 34 -6.08 11.56 -2.66
C ILE A 34 -7.59 11.44 -2.91
N PRO A 35 -8.18 12.37 -3.68
CA PRO A 35 -9.59 12.29 -4.04
C PRO A 35 -9.85 11.08 -4.95
N GLY A 36 -11.08 10.56 -4.92
CA GLY A 36 -11.48 9.40 -5.74
C GLY A 36 -11.26 8.04 -5.08
N ILE A 37 -10.56 7.98 -3.95
CA ILE A 37 -10.57 6.81 -3.08
C ILE A 37 -11.82 6.87 -2.20
N HIS A 38 -12.69 5.85 -2.28
CA HIS A 38 -13.83 5.73 -1.37
C HIS A 38 -13.40 5.12 -0.03
N SER A 39 -12.66 4.01 -0.08
CA SER A 39 -12.25 3.28 1.12
C SER A 39 -11.11 2.31 0.81
N LEU A 40 -10.25 2.05 1.81
CA LEU A 40 -9.36 0.89 1.78
C LEU A 40 -10.17 -0.40 1.95
N SER A 41 -9.79 -1.44 1.22
CA SER A 41 -10.50 -2.72 1.23
C SER A 41 -9.71 -3.76 2.03
N PRO A 42 -10.30 -4.32 3.10
CA PRO A 42 -9.62 -5.30 3.94
C PRO A 42 -9.62 -6.67 3.24
N ARG A 43 -8.67 -6.93 2.33
CA ARG A 43 -8.41 -8.30 1.87
C ARG A 43 -7.66 -9.07 2.96
N PHE A 44 -8.39 -9.93 3.66
CA PHE A 44 -7.87 -10.99 4.53
C PHE A 44 -7.50 -12.24 3.71
N TYR A 45 -6.32 -12.33 3.11
CA TYR A 45 -6.00 -13.56 2.36
C TYR A 45 -4.69 -14.29 2.68
N ASP A 46 -3.66 -13.67 3.28
CA ASP A 46 -2.37 -14.38 3.40
C ASP A 46 -1.93 -14.74 4.84
N GLU A 47 -2.45 -14.11 5.91
CA GLU A 47 -1.98 -14.39 7.29
C GLU A 47 -2.97 -15.16 8.18
N LEU A 48 -4.23 -15.32 7.77
CA LEU A 48 -5.24 -16.00 8.60
C LEU A 48 -5.40 -17.50 8.32
N VAL A 49 -4.78 -18.04 7.27
CA VAL A 49 -5.03 -19.43 6.85
C VAL A 49 -4.19 -20.44 7.64
N GLU A 50 -3.14 -20.02 8.36
CA GLU A 50 -2.27 -20.98 9.05
C GLU A 50 -2.41 -21.07 10.59
N GLY A 51 -3.29 -20.33 11.28
CA GLY A 51 -3.30 -20.53 12.74
C GLY A 51 -4.37 -20.01 13.68
N ILE A 52 -5.34 -19.15 13.34
CA ILE A 52 -6.20 -18.57 14.40
C ILE A 52 -7.65 -18.40 13.95
N THR A 53 -8.34 -19.54 13.83
CA THR A 53 -9.70 -19.61 14.38
C THR A 53 -9.57 -19.32 15.88
N HIS A 54 -10.44 -18.50 16.48
CA HIS A 54 -10.52 -18.17 17.93
C HIS A 54 -9.92 -16.84 18.40
N ALA A 55 -10.49 -15.69 18.00
CA ALA A 55 -10.64 -14.56 18.92
C ALA A 55 -11.76 -13.62 18.44
N PHE A 56 -12.93 -13.71 19.08
CA PHE A 56 -13.94 -12.66 19.11
C PHE A 56 -13.25 -11.33 19.50
N GLY A 57 -13.15 -10.37 18.58
CA GLY A 57 -12.67 -9.01 18.89
C GLY A 57 -11.64 -8.38 17.95
N GLN A 58 -11.23 -9.03 16.86
CA GLN A 58 -10.30 -8.40 15.92
C GLN A 58 -10.96 -7.23 15.17
N ARG A 59 -10.64 -6.00 15.59
CA ARG A 59 -10.83 -4.82 14.74
C ARG A 59 -9.96 -5.01 13.50
N SER A 60 -10.59 -5.20 12.34
CA SER A 60 -9.90 -5.34 11.06
C SER A 60 -9.15 -4.04 10.73
N LEU A 61 -7.84 -4.16 10.54
CA LEU A 61 -6.93 -3.08 10.13
C LEU A 61 -6.71 -3.12 8.59
N PRO A 62 -6.12 -2.06 7.99
CA PRO A 62 -6.48 -1.49 6.70
C PRO A 62 -5.91 -2.26 5.49
N GLY A 63 -6.48 -2.02 4.29
CA GLY A 63 -6.15 -2.68 3.02
C GLY A 63 -4.77 -2.39 2.42
N ILE A 64 -3.70 -2.46 3.22
CA ILE A 64 -2.31 -2.27 2.80
C ILE A 64 -1.49 -3.47 3.29
N ASN A 65 -0.71 -4.08 2.40
CA ASN A 65 0.16 -5.21 2.71
C ASN A 65 1.61 -4.87 2.33
N VAL A 66 2.52 -4.97 3.29
CA VAL A 66 3.95 -4.68 3.14
C VAL A 66 4.72 -6.00 3.06
N LYS A 67 5.52 -6.19 2.01
CA LYS A 67 6.30 -7.40 1.75
C LYS A 67 7.76 -7.03 1.54
N HIS A 68 8.63 -7.48 2.42
CA HIS A 68 10.07 -7.33 2.27
C HIS A 68 10.60 -8.34 1.23
N ARG A 69 11.38 -7.85 0.26
CA ARG A 69 12.01 -8.63 -0.80
C ARG A 69 13.49 -8.31 -0.85
N LYS A 70 14.26 -9.15 -1.55
CA LYS A 70 15.70 -8.90 -1.74
C LYS A 70 15.89 -7.61 -2.55
N GLY A 71 16.36 -6.55 -1.89
CA GLY A 71 16.71 -5.27 -2.51
C GLY A 71 15.57 -4.26 -2.67
N PHE A 72 14.34 -4.57 -2.23
CA PHE A 72 13.22 -3.61 -2.26
C PHE A 72 12.07 -4.02 -1.33
N ILE A 73 11.20 -3.06 -1.01
CA ILE A 73 9.95 -3.27 -0.28
C ILE A 73 8.80 -3.22 -1.29
N GLU A 74 7.92 -4.22 -1.28
CA GLU A 74 6.68 -4.22 -2.06
C GLU A 74 5.48 -3.84 -1.17
N ILE A 75 4.73 -2.83 -1.60
CA ILE A 75 3.53 -2.35 -0.92
C ILE A 75 2.34 -2.57 -1.83
N ASN A 76 1.43 -3.44 -1.42
CA ASN A 76 0.17 -3.70 -2.11
C ASN A 76 -0.95 -2.92 -1.42
N ILE A 77 -1.65 -2.07 -2.17
CA ILE A 77 -2.72 -1.20 -1.68
C ILE A 77 -4.02 -1.63 -2.34
N TYR A 78 -5.04 -1.94 -1.53
CA TYR A 78 -6.34 -2.39 -1.98
C TYR A 78 -7.38 -1.31 -1.69
N ILE A 79 -8.01 -0.79 -2.74
CA ILE A 79 -9.00 0.30 -2.61
C ILE A 79 -10.30 0.00 -3.34
N LYS A 80 -11.37 0.62 -2.86
CA LYS A 80 -12.56 0.89 -3.66
C LYS A 80 -12.48 2.33 -4.15
N ALA A 81 -12.69 2.54 -5.45
CA ALA A 81 -12.68 3.86 -6.07
C ALA A 81 -14.09 4.43 -6.17
N LEU A 82 -14.21 5.75 -6.20
CA LEU A 82 -15.46 6.43 -6.50
C LEU A 82 -15.77 6.36 -8.00
N TYR A 83 -17.05 6.18 -8.33
CA TYR A 83 -17.53 6.26 -9.70
C TYR A 83 -17.24 7.65 -10.30
N GLY A 84 -16.86 7.68 -11.57
CA GLY A 84 -16.55 8.92 -12.31
C GLY A 84 -15.07 9.31 -12.31
N TYR A 85 -14.22 8.63 -11.53
CA TYR A 85 -12.77 8.83 -11.56
C TYR A 85 -12.09 7.94 -12.60
N ASN A 86 -11.05 8.46 -13.25
CA ASN A 86 -10.20 7.66 -14.14
C ASN A 86 -9.30 6.74 -13.30
N LEU A 87 -9.59 5.44 -13.30
CA LEU A 87 -8.87 4.46 -12.50
C LEU A 87 -7.39 4.36 -12.82
N ILE A 88 -7.00 4.58 -14.08
CA ILE A 88 -5.60 4.51 -14.51
C ILE A 88 -4.82 5.69 -13.94
N GLU A 89 -5.40 6.89 -14.03
CA GLU A 89 -4.81 8.11 -13.49
C GLU A 89 -4.73 8.08 -11.97
N LEU A 90 -5.83 7.68 -11.32
CA LEU A 90 -5.90 7.48 -9.88
C LEU A 90 -4.80 6.52 -9.42
N SER A 91 -4.68 5.34 -10.05
CA SER A 91 -3.67 4.35 -9.68
C SER A 91 -2.24 4.88 -9.82
N LYS A 92 -1.95 5.62 -10.91
CA LYS A 92 -0.64 6.26 -11.11
C LYS A 92 -0.34 7.31 -10.05
N GLN A 93 -1.33 8.13 -9.70
CA GLN A 93 -1.20 9.12 -8.64
C GLN A 93 -0.91 8.45 -7.30
N LEU A 94 -1.65 7.40 -6.93
CA LEU A 94 -1.40 6.63 -5.70
C LEU A 94 0.02 6.10 -5.65
N GLN A 95 0.49 5.48 -6.74
CA GLN A 95 1.85 4.94 -6.81
C GLN A 95 2.92 6.02 -6.65
N LEU A 96 2.73 7.18 -7.30
CA LEU A 96 3.68 8.27 -7.26
C LEU A 96 3.76 8.90 -5.87
N GLU A 97 2.60 9.30 -5.32
CA GLU A 97 2.50 10.00 -4.02
C GLU A 97 3.02 9.13 -2.88
N ILE A 98 2.70 7.83 -2.86
CA ILE A 98 3.20 6.90 -1.83
C ILE A 98 4.71 6.75 -1.91
N LYS A 99 5.27 6.53 -3.12
CA LYS A 99 6.72 6.41 -3.28
C LYS A 99 7.44 7.68 -2.84
N GLN A 100 6.94 8.85 -3.25
CA GLN A 100 7.52 10.14 -2.87
C GLN A 100 7.43 10.37 -1.36
N THR A 101 6.27 10.09 -0.75
CA THR A 101 6.09 10.28 0.68
C THR A 101 7.02 9.37 1.49
N LEU A 102 7.10 8.07 1.16
CA LEU A 102 7.95 7.12 1.88
C LEU A 102 9.43 7.43 1.73
N LYS A 103 9.86 7.85 0.53
CA LYS A 103 11.22 8.36 0.31
C LYS A 103 11.49 9.60 1.18
N ASN A 104 10.61 10.59 1.14
CA ASN A 104 10.85 11.87 1.82
C ASN A 104 10.74 11.78 3.35
N MET A 105 9.86 10.93 3.89
CA MET A 105 9.61 10.85 5.33
C MET A 105 10.43 9.77 6.02
N LEU A 106 10.70 8.66 5.34
CA LEU A 106 11.31 7.46 5.93
C LEU A 106 12.62 7.05 5.23
N ASP A 107 13.11 7.84 4.27
CA ASP A 107 14.33 7.55 3.51
C ASP A 107 14.28 6.19 2.77
N LEU A 108 13.09 5.78 2.34
CA LEU A 108 12.87 4.52 1.62
C LEU A 108 12.96 4.71 0.10
N ASP A 109 14.14 4.46 -0.48
CA ASP A 109 14.38 4.63 -1.93
C ASP A 109 13.86 3.48 -2.81
N HIS A 110 13.94 2.25 -2.33
CA HIS A 110 13.66 1.05 -3.12
C HIS A 110 12.28 0.48 -2.80
N VAL A 111 11.22 1.19 -3.21
CA VAL A 111 9.82 0.80 -2.96
C VAL A 111 9.06 0.54 -4.27
N LYS A 112 8.45 -0.64 -4.37
CA LYS A 112 7.47 -0.99 -5.39
C LYS A 112 6.06 -0.83 -4.81
N VAL A 113 5.17 -0.15 -5.51
CA VAL A 113 3.79 0.09 -5.07
C VAL A 113 2.84 -0.46 -6.12
N ASP A 114 2.01 -1.41 -5.71
CA ASP A 114 0.98 -2.04 -6.54
C ASP A 114 -0.41 -1.65 -6.01
N VAL A 115 -1.28 -1.15 -6.90
CA VAL A 115 -2.62 -0.68 -6.56
C VAL A 115 -3.65 -1.65 -7.12
N HIS A 116 -4.50 -2.18 -6.25
CA HIS A 116 -5.56 -3.12 -6.56
C HIS A 116 -6.91 -2.42 -6.40
N ILE A 117 -7.60 -2.20 -7.51
CA ILE A 117 -8.95 -1.65 -7.50
C ILE A 117 -9.94 -2.81 -7.32
N GLU A 118 -10.57 -2.86 -6.16
CA GLU A 118 -11.45 -3.96 -5.74
C GLU A 118 -12.94 -3.69 -5.98
N GLY A 119 -13.27 -2.45 -6.34
CA GLY A 119 -14.64 -2.07 -6.63
C GLY A 119 -14.76 -0.60 -6.97
N ILE A 120 -15.89 -0.27 -7.59
CA ILE A 120 -16.29 1.10 -7.91
C ILE A 120 -17.59 1.39 -7.14
N VAL A 121 -17.59 2.46 -6.36
CA VAL A 121 -18.73 2.86 -5.52
C VAL A 121 -19.34 4.13 -6.11
N LYS A 122 -20.63 4.07 -6.43
CA LYS A 122 -21.42 5.26 -6.72
C LYS A 122 -22.01 5.76 -5.40
N GLU A 123 -21.79 7.03 -5.06
CA GLU A 123 -22.47 7.63 -3.92
C GLU A 123 -23.99 7.55 -4.14
N LYS A 124 -24.72 7.08 -3.12
CA LYS A 124 -26.18 7.08 -3.20
C LYS A 124 -26.65 8.53 -3.20
N GLU A 125 -27.55 8.86 -4.12
CA GLU A 125 -28.28 10.11 -4.03
C GLU A 125 -29.01 10.15 -2.67
N PRO A 126 -28.95 11.27 -1.93
CA PRO A 126 -29.68 11.40 -0.68
C PRO A 126 -31.16 11.21 -0.98
N THR A 127 -31.75 10.14 -0.44
CA THR A 127 -33.19 9.92 -0.52
C THR A 127 -33.86 11.04 0.29
N LEU A 128 -34.36 12.06 -0.40
CA LEU A 128 -35.25 13.07 0.16
C LEU A 128 -36.46 12.31 0.72
N HIS A 129 -36.51 12.15 2.04
CA HIS A 129 -37.73 11.76 2.71
C HIS A 129 -38.67 12.96 2.58
N GLY A 130 -39.64 12.86 1.68
CA GLY A 130 -40.74 13.82 1.60
C GLY A 130 -41.54 13.75 2.91
N ASN A 131 -41.69 14.89 3.57
CA ASN A 131 -42.69 15.11 4.61
C ASN A 131 -44.00 15.58 3.98
#